data_AF-A0A3M2C5A9-F1
#
_entry.id   AF-A0A3M2C5A9-F1
#
_cell.length_a   1.000
_cell.length_b   1.000
_cell.length_c   1.000
_cell.angle_alpha   90.00
_cell.angle_beta   90.00
_cell.angle_gamma   90.00
#
_symmetry.space_group_name_H-M   'P 1'
#
loop_
_entity.id
_entity.type
_entity.pdbx_description
1 polymer ?
#
loop_
_entity_poly.entity_id
_entity_poly.type
_entity_poly.pdbx_seq_one_letter_code
_entity_poly.pdbx_strand_id
1 'polypeptide(L)'
;MASGRTGLDRWTAIAANLVIFGLFAFSRWLEEADAEVYYRSVQEDEFLEWGTFWAFMVAMGVFFAAAWWQRRATRVVPWFLAGVGLFCFAFAMEEVSWGQRLLGYQPPEYFLEHNFQQELNVHNVISTSDRKLILKTIILGYGVAFPLAMPLLGWLLGRRGLERSGIVAPPWQLMPSFVATWAYYHIGYNDDLVDWSYSGEWVEMMLGLLFLIAAVTHARDFRARLAATPQATRSYLVPAAAAVLLVVVLAGVNTVLWRMERAASPAALEAARTEVEALAQDFVDGRAHSRCNTHRRLYTFVERYDQDGLFEGSFAALADRGLPEERARYFIDPWGSPYWIRDRCSKSRGRRITFIYSFGPNRRRDSSRYEILGDDVGAYVRGAPPHAATE
;
A
#
# COMPACT_ATOMS: atom_id res chain seq x y z
N MET A 1 -30.15 15.91 30.25
CA MET A 1 -29.92 14.77 29.34
C MET A 1 -29.49 15.31 27.97
N ALA A 2 -28.24 15.05 27.57
CA ALA A 2 -27.60 15.22 26.26
C ALA A 2 -26.10 15.41 26.51
N SER A 3 -25.43 14.36 27.01
CA SER A 3 -23.97 14.30 26.96
C SER A 3 -23.58 14.35 25.49
N GLY A 4 -22.76 15.33 25.10
CA GLY A 4 -22.26 15.54 23.74
C GLY A 4 -21.35 14.41 23.23
N ARG A 5 -21.86 13.17 23.19
CA ARG A 5 -21.28 12.08 22.44
C ARG A 5 -21.74 12.26 20.99
N THR A 6 -20.84 12.80 20.17
CA THR A 6 -20.88 12.54 18.72
C THR A 6 -20.94 11.03 18.55
N GLY A 7 -21.99 10.54 17.90
CA GLY A 7 -22.30 9.13 17.92
C GLY A 7 -23.11 8.76 16.70
N LEU A 8 -22.65 7.71 16.04
CA LEU A 8 -23.39 7.04 14.98
C LEU A 8 -24.75 6.58 15.51
N ASP A 9 -25.78 6.65 14.67
CA ASP A 9 -27.02 5.95 14.94
C ASP A 9 -26.77 4.43 14.97
N ARG A 10 -27.66 3.68 15.63
CA ARG A 10 -27.49 2.24 15.86
C ARG A 10 -27.25 1.48 14.56
N TRP A 11 -27.97 1.79 13.49
CA TRP A 11 -27.87 1.05 12.23
C TRP A 11 -26.58 1.37 11.49
N THR A 12 -26.16 2.63 11.48
CA THR A 12 -24.86 2.97 10.88
C THR A 12 -23.69 2.37 11.66
N ALA A 13 -23.75 2.35 12.99
CA ALA A 13 -22.74 1.69 13.81
C ALA A 13 -22.64 0.18 13.50
N ILE A 14 -23.78 -0.51 13.44
CA ILE A 14 -23.83 -1.94 13.09
C ILE A 14 -23.28 -2.16 11.68
N ALA A 15 -23.76 -1.40 10.68
CA ALA A 15 -23.32 -1.54 9.30
C ALA A 15 -21.81 -1.27 9.14
N ALA A 16 -21.28 -0.21 9.76
CA ALA A 16 -19.86 0.11 9.72
C ALA A 16 -19.01 -1.03 10.28
N ASN A 17 -19.41 -1.62 11.41
CA ASN A 17 -18.69 -2.77 11.97
C ASN A 17 -18.83 -4.01 11.07
N LEU A 18 -20.03 -4.30 10.56
CA LEU A 18 -20.24 -5.43 9.66
C LEU A 18 -19.41 -5.34 8.37
N VAL A 19 -19.22 -4.15 7.81
CA VAL A 19 -18.34 -3.96 6.65
C VAL A 19 -16.90 -4.36 6.98
N ILE A 20 -16.35 -3.89 8.10
CA ILE A 20 -14.97 -4.17 8.49
C ILE A 20 -14.76 -5.65 8.85
N PHE A 21 -15.66 -6.23 9.66
CA PHE A 21 -15.62 -7.68 9.95
C PHE A 21 -15.87 -8.52 8.69
N GLY A 22 -16.69 -8.03 7.76
CA GLY A 22 -16.93 -8.65 6.46
C GLY A 22 -15.67 -8.69 5.60
N LEU A 23 -14.89 -7.61 5.55
CA LEU A 23 -13.60 -7.59 4.84
C LEU A 23 -12.60 -8.56 5.44
N PHE A 24 -12.53 -8.65 6.77
CA PHE A 24 -11.73 -9.66 7.45
C PHE A 24 -12.14 -11.08 6.99
N ALA A 25 -13.43 -11.41 7.08
CA ALA A 25 -13.93 -12.73 6.72
C ALA A 25 -13.75 -13.02 5.22
N PHE A 26 -13.95 -12.01 4.37
CA PHE A 26 -13.79 -12.10 2.94
C PHE A 26 -12.33 -12.34 2.54
N SER A 27 -11.38 -11.62 3.14
CA SER A 27 -9.95 -11.82 2.88
C SER A 27 -9.51 -13.24 3.22
N ARG A 28 -10.00 -13.79 4.34
CA ARG A 28 -9.77 -15.18 4.77
C ARG A 28 -10.33 -16.18 3.77
N TRP A 29 -11.61 -16.02 3.47
CA TRP A 29 -12.29 -16.89 2.54
C TRP A 29 -11.64 -16.86 1.16
N LEU A 30 -11.20 -15.69 0.69
CA LEU A 30 -10.56 -15.51 -0.60
C LEU A 30 -9.19 -16.20 -0.65
N GLU A 31 -8.38 -16.09 0.40
CA GLU A 31 -7.09 -16.80 0.51
C GLU A 31 -7.27 -18.33 0.40
N GLU A 32 -8.29 -18.87 1.07
CA GLU A 32 -8.58 -20.31 1.07
C GLU A 32 -9.23 -20.80 -0.24
N ALA A 33 -10.14 -20.00 -0.80
CA ALA A 33 -10.92 -20.38 -1.99
C ALA A 33 -10.13 -20.17 -3.29
N ASP A 34 -9.36 -19.08 -3.38
CA ASP A 34 -8.58 -18.71 -4.55
C ASP A 34 -7.36 -17.86 -4.15
N ALA A 35 -6.31 -18.56 -3.70
CA ALA A 35 -5.06 -17.94 -3.30
C ALA A 35 -4.45 -17.07 -4.42
N GLU A 36 -4.65 -17.42 -5.69
CA GLU A 36 -4.12 -16.65 -6.82
C GLU A 36 -4.81 -15.28 -6.94
N VAL A 37 -6.14 -15.23 -6.79
CA VAL A 37 -6.88 -13.97 -6.75
C VAL A 37 -6.53 -13.17 -5.49
N TYR A 38 -6.37 -13.84 -4.34
CA TYR A 38 -5.89 -13.18 -3.12
C TYR A 38 -4.54 -12.51 -3.35
N TYR A 39 -3.52 -13.25 -3.81
CA TYR A 39 -2.19 -12.72 -4.05
C TYR A 39 -2.19 -11.63 -5.12
N ARG A 40 -3.03 -11.74 -6.16
CA ARG A 40 -3.18 -10.66 -7.14
C ARG A 40 -3.78 -9.40 -6.53
N SER A 41 -4.75 -9.53 -5.63
CA SER A 41 -5.43 -8.36 -5.04
C SER A 41 -4.52 -7.50 -4.17
N VAL A 42 -3.45 -8.08 -3.62
CA VAL A 42 -2.46 -7.45 -2.72
C VAL A 42 -1.19 -6.98 -3.43
N GLN A 43 -1.13 -7.01 -4.78
CA GLN A 43 0.02 -6.46 -5.52
C GLN A 43 -0.10 -4.94 -5.73
N GLU A 44 1.02 -4.32 -6.11
CA GLU A 44 1.07 -2.90 -6.51
C GLU A 44 0.15 -2.61 -7.72
N ASP A 45 -0.45 -1.43 -7.72
CA ASP A 45 -1.43 -0.94 -8.69
C ASP A 45 -2.66 -1.85 -8.88
N GLU A 46 -2.98 -2.67 -7.88
CA GLU A 46 -4.16 -3.54 -7.87
C GLU A 46 -5.25 -3.00 -6.93
N PHE A 47 -6.35 -3.75 -6.81
CA PHE A 47 -7.57 -3.26 -6.19
C PHE A 47 -7.38 -2.76 -4.75
N LEU A 48 -6.54 -3.42 -3.94
CA LEU A 48 -6.35 -3.02 -2.54
C LEU A 48 -5.56 -1.73 -2.43
N GLU A 49 -4.45 -1.58 -3.14
CA GLU A 49 -3.67 -0.32 -3.15
C GLU A 49 -4.54 0.86 -3.61
N TRP A 50 -5.24 0.70 -4.75
CA TRP A 50 -6.15 1.74 -5.25
C TRP A 50 -7.31 2.03 -4.30
N GLY A 51 -7.84 1.02 -3.63
CA GLY A 51 -8.92 1.24 -2.68
C GLY A 51 -8.44 1.87 -1.37
N THR A 52 -7.23 1.55 -0.90
CA THR A 52 -6.58 2.26 0.21
C THR A 52 -6.39 3.73 -0.15
N PHE A 53 -5.79 4.00 -1.32
CA PHE A 53 -5.63 5.34 -1.88
C PHE A 53 -6.95 6.11 -1.89
N TRP A 54 -8.00 5.55 -2.50
CA TRP A 54 -9.29 6.24 -2.61
C TRP A 54 -10.02 6.35 -1.27
N ALA A 55 -9.91 5.38 -0.37
CA ALA A 55 -10.50 5.46 0.95
C ALA A 55 -9.93 6.65 1.73
N PHE A 56 -8.61 6.81 1.73
CA PHE A 56 -7.94 7.94 2.38
C PHE A 56 -8.14 9.27 1.62
N MET A 57 -8.12 9.27 0.29
CA MET A 57 -8.32 10.48 -0.51
C MET A 57 -9.75 11.03 -0.37
N VAL A 58 -10.77 10.16 -0.39
CA VAL A 58 -12.16 10.56 -0.13
C VAL A 58 -12.31 10.99 1.34
N ALA A 59 -11.68 10.28 2.29
CA ALA A 59 -11.68 10.67 3.70
C ALA A 59 -11.10 12.07 3.89
N MET A 60 -9.98 12.40 3.24
CA MET A 60 -9.38 13.74 3.25
C MET A 60 -10.40 14.81 2.84
N GLY A 61 -11.07 14.63 1.69
CA GLY A 61 -12.04 15.60 1.18
C GLY A 61 -13.20 15.81 2.16
N VAL A 62 -13.69 14.72 2.75
CA VAL A 62 -14.78 14.76 3.73
C VAL A 62 -14.32 15.36 5.06
N PHE A 63 -13.08 15.12 5.52
CA PHE A 63 -12.51 15.76 6.70
C PHE A 63 -12.33 17.27 6.51
N PHE A 64 -11.91 17.73 5.34
CA PHE A 64 -11.88 19.17 5.04
C PHE A 64 -13.27 19.79 4.99
N ALA A 65 -14.27 19.08 4.44
CA ALA A 65 -15.66 19.52 4.52
C ALA A 65 -16.15 19.56 5.98
N ALA A 66 -15.78 18.59 6.81
CA ALA A 66 -16.09 18.57 8.24
C ALA A 66 -15.42 19.74 8.98
N ALA A 67 -14.15 20.03 8.71
CA ALA A 67 -13.41 21.16 9.26
C ALA A 67 -14.07 22.50 8.88
N TRP A 68 -14.49 22.64 7.62
CA TRP A 68 -15.22 23.80 7.13
C TRP A 68 -16.55 24.01 7.88
N TRP A 69 -17.34 22.94 8.03
CA TRP A 69 -18.61 23.00 8.76
C TRP A 69 -18.40 23.22 10.26
N GLN A 70 -17.34 22.66 10.87
CA GLN A 70 -16.97 22.91 12.26
C GLN A 70 -16.73 24.40 12.49
N ARG A 71 -15.91 25.04 11.63
CA ARG A 71 -15.62 26.48 11.72
C ARG A 71 -16.90 27.31 11.63
N ARG A 72 -17.81 26.95 10.71
CA ARG A 72 -19.09 27.67 10.57
C ARG A 72 -20.04 27.47 11.74
N ALA A 73 -20.13 26.25 12.26
CA ALA A 73 -21.04 25.91 13.35
C ALA A 73 -20.56 26.40 14.73
N THR A 74 -19.24 26.46 14.95
CA THR A 74 -18.66 26.72 16.29
C THR A 74 -17.81 27.99 16.38
N ARG A 75 -17.42 28.57 15.24
CA ARG A 75 -16.43 29.67 15.13
C ARG A 75 -15.01 29.32 15.63
N VAL A 76 -14.76 28.06 16.00
CA VAL A 76 -13.44 27.57 16.43
C VAL A 76 -12.56 27.28 15.21
N VAL A 77 -11.24 27.41 15.36
CA VAL A 77 -10.24 27.02 14.35
C VAL A 77 -10.24 25.49 14.21
N PRO A 78 -10.56 24.92 13.04
CA PRO A 78 -10.77 23.48 12.89
C PRO A 78 -9.46 22.73 12.62
N TRP A 79 -8.40 23.06 13.37
CA TRP A 79 -7.04 22.55 13.11
C TRP A 79 -6.96 21.03 13.20
N PHE A 80 -7.71 20.41 14.12
CA PHE A 80 -7.65 18.97 14.34
C PHE A 80 -8.20 18.20 13.13
N LEU A 81 -9.42 18.51 12.69
CA LEU A 81 -10.03 17.85 11.53
C LEU A 81 -9.28 18.15 10.22
N ALA A 82 -8.77 19.37 10.07
CA ALA A 82 -7.91 19.71 8.94
C ALA A 82 -6.59 18.92 8.99
N GLY A 83 -5.99 18.76 10.17
CA GLY A 83 -4.77 17.97 10.37
C GLY A 83 -4.99 16.48 10.08
N VAL A 84 -6.12 15.91 10.52
CA VAL A 84 -6.50 14.53 10.17
C VAL A 84 -6.75 14.39 8.67
N GLY A 85 -7.36 15.39 8.03
CA GLY A 85 -7.51 15.43 6.56
C GLY A 85 -6.16 15.44 5.83
N LEU A 86 -5.20 16.26 6.28
CA LEU A 86 -3.84 16.28 5.75
C LEU A 86 -3.10 14.96 5.98
N PHE A 87 -3.30 14.32 7.13
CA PHE A 87 -2.78 12.98 7.40
C PHE A 87 -3.33 11.96 6.41
N CYS A 88 -4.65 11.96 6.14
CA CYS A 88 -5.25 11.09 5.13
C CYS A 88 -4.67 11.35 3.73
N PHE A 89 -4.44 12.62 3.36
CA PHE A 89 -3.78 12.96 2.09
C PHE A 89 -2.37 12.36 2.03
N ALA A 90 -1.54 12.59 3.06
CA ALA A 90 -0.18 12.06 3.09
C ALA A 90 -0.15 10.52 3.01
N PHE A 91 -1.03 9.83 3.75
CA PHE A 91 -1.14 8.38 3.71
C PHE A 91 -1.53 7.87 2.32
N ALA A 92 -2.52 8.51 1.68
CA ALA A 92 -2.92 8.17 0.32
C ALA A 92 -1.77 8.39 -0.68
N MET A 93 -1.02 9.48 -0.58
CA MET A 93 0.10 9.73 -1.49
C MET A 93 1.26 8.75 -1.26
N GLU A 94 1.56 8.39 -0.02
CA GLU A 94 2.56 7.36 0.31
C GLU A 94 2.21 6.01 -0.32
N GLU A 95 0.92 5.64 -0.32
CA GLU A 95 0.42 4.38 -0.90
C GLU A 95 0.72 4.23 -2.40
N VAL A 96 0.68 5.34 -3.17
CA VAL A 96 0.92 5.33 -4.62
C VAL A 96 2.26 5.96 -4.99
N SER A 97 3.22 5.95 -4.06
CA SER A 97 4.57 6.47 -4.23
C SER A 97 4.60 7.89 -4.80
N TRP A 98 3.77 8.77 -4.21
CA TRP A 98 3.57 10.17 -4.60
C TRP A 98 3.22 10.38 -6.07
N GLY A 99 2.55 9.40 -6.68
CA GLY A 99 2.17 9.45 -8.09
C GLY A 99 3.34 9.23 -9.05
N GLN A 100 4.49 8.74 -8.56
CA GLN A 100 5.67 8.42 -9.37
C GLN A 100 5.28 7.61 -10.61
N ARG A 101 4.49 6.55 -10.42
CA ARG A 101 4.08 5.65 -11.50
C ARG A 101 3.11 6.31 -12.47
N LEU A 102 2.19 7.13 -11.96
CA LEU A 102 1.19 7.85 -12.76
C LEU A 102 1.82 8.94 -13.64
N LEU A 103 2.87 9.58 -13.13
CA LEU A 103 3.53 10.71 -13.79
C LEU A 103 4.82 10.30 -14.51
N GLY A 104 5.28 9.06 -14.33
CA GLY A 104 6.45 8.48 -14.99
C GLY A 104 7.78 9.14 -14.64
N TYR A 105 7.87 9.85 -13.50
CA TYR A 105 9.12 10.49 -13.08
C TYR A 105 9.97 9.52 -12.25
N GLN A 106 11.28 9.75 -12.26
CA GLN A 106 12.23 8.99 -11.46
C GLN A 106 12.35 9.56 -10.04
N PRO A 107 12.41 8.70 -9.00
CA PRO A 107 12.71 9.15 -7.65
C PRO A 107 14.10 9.79 -7.53
N PRO A 108 14.31 10.72 -6.58
CA PRO A 108 15.64 11.20 -6.24
C PRO A 108 16.59 10.05 -5.82
N GLU A 109 17.89 10.21 -6.07
CA GLU A 109 18.94 9.19 -5.78
C GLU A 109 18.81 8.57 -4.39
N TYR A 110 18.54 9.38 -3.35
CA TYR A 110 18.33 8.90 -1.99
C TYR A 110 17.31 7.75 -1.91
N PHE A 111 16.18 7.87 -2.62
CA PHE A 111 15.14 6.84 -2.63
C PHE A 111 15.56 5.64 -3.48
N LEU A 112 16.23 5.86 -4.61
CA LEU A 112 16.75 4.75 -5.44
C LEU A 112 17.79 3.90 -4.69
N GLU A 113 18.49 4.49 -3.72
CA GLU A 113 19.50 3.82 -2.89
C GLU A 113 18.93 3.17 -1.63
N HIS A 114 18.05 3.89 -0.91
CA HIS A 114 17.63 3.52 0.44
C HIS A 114 16.20 2.98 0.52
N ASN A 115 15.36 3.25 -0.48
CA ASN A 115 14.00 2.72 -0.51
C ASN A 115 14.03 1.24 -0.89
N PHE A 116 13.36 0.39 -0.11
CA PHE A 116 13.32 -1.04 -0.39
C PHE A 116 12.84 -1.36 -1.81
N GLN A 117 11.84 -0.65 -2.33
CA GLN A 117 11.26 -0.83 -3.67
C GLN A 117 11.89 0.08 -4.74
N GLN A 118 12.83 0.96 -4.38
CA GLN A 118 13.38 2.00 -5.27
C GLN A 118 12.30 2.97 -5.79
N GLU A 119 11.34 3.31 -4.92
CA GLU A 119 10.23 4.21 -5.21
C GLU A 119 10.24 5.47 -4.31
N LEU A 120 9.53 6.53 -4.72
CA LEU A 120 9.35 7.75 -3.93
C LEU A 120 8.25 7.53 -2.89
N ASN A 121 8.59 6.85 -1.80
CA ASN A 121 7.79 6.83 -0.58
C ASN A 121 8.70 6.70 0.66
N VAL A 122 8.23 7.17 1.80
CA VAL A 122 8.96 7.13 3.06
C VAL A 122 8.77 5.77 3.74
N HIS A 123 7.59 5.14 3.61
CA HIS A 123 7.28 3.91 4.34
C HIS A 123 8.14 2.68 3.97
N ASN A 124 8.84 2.70 2.83
CA ASN A 124 9.74 1.63 2.38
C ASN A 124 11.22 1.95 2.66
N VAL A 125 11.53 3.18 3.06
CA VAL A 125 12.83 3.51 3.65
C VAL A 125 12.87 3.06 5.11
N ILE A 126 11.73 3.13 5.79
CA ILE A 126 11.60 2.72 7.20
C ILE A 126 11.65 1.20 7.32
N SER A 127 12.28 0.72 8.41
CA SER A 127 12.37 -0.70 8.70
C SER A 127 10.98 -1.33 8.82
N THR A 128 10.84 -2.58 8.37
CA THR A 128 9.56 -3.30 8.42
C THR A 128 9.01 -3.43 9.85
N SER A 129 9.86 -3.51 10.88
CA SER A 129 9.41 -3.50 12.29
C SER A 129 8.81 -2.16 12.71
N ASP A 130 9.45 -1.05 12.33
CA ASP A 130 9.02 0.29 12.72
C ASP A 130 7.73 0.68 12.00
N ARG A 131 7.60 0.36 10.70
CA ARG A 131 6.36 0.56 9.93
C ARG A 131 5.17 -0.12 10.61
N LYS A 132 5.34 -1.36 11.07
CA LYS A 132 4.28 -2.08 11.81
C LYS A 132 3.94 -1.41 13.12
N LEU A 133 4.94 -0.97 13.88
CA LEU A 133 4.72 -0.30 15.14
C LEU A 133 3.93 0.99 14.92
N ILE A 134 4.32 1.79 13.93
CA ILE A 134 3.62 3.01 13.53
C ILE A 134 2.16 2.70 13.20
N LEU A 135 1.90 1.72 12.32
CA LEU A 135 0.52 1.38 11.94
C LEU A 135 -0.32 0.87 13.13
N LYS A 136 0.24 -0.01 13.97
CA LYS A 136 -0.42 -0.48 15.21
C LYS A 136 -0.75 0.68 16.16
N THR A 137 0.18 1.62 16.32
CA THR A 137 0.00 2.81 17.16
C THR A 137 -1.03 3.77 16.58
N ILE A 138 -1.11 3.93 15.25
CA ILE A 138 -2.18 4.71 14.62
C ILE A 138 -3.54 4.07 14.89
N ILE A 139 -3.69 2.76 14.65
CA ILE A 139 -4.95 2.03 14.81
C ILE A 139 -5.45 2.13 16.27
N LEU A 140 -4.61 1.78 17.25
CA LEU A 140 -5.00 1.82 18.67
C LEU A 140 -5.06 3.25 19.22
N GLY A 141 -4.09 4.09 18.86
CA GLY A 141 -3.98 5.46 19.36
C GLY A 141 -5.19 6.29 18.93
N TYR A 142 -5.46 6.37 17.62
CA TYR A 142 -6.57 7.14 17.09
C TYR A 142 -7.92 6.45 17.32
N GLY A 143 -8.01 5.15 17.07
CA GLY A 143 -9.27 4.41 17.04
C GLY A 143 -9.81 3.95 18.40
N VAL A 144 -8.94 3.84 19.41
CA VAL A 144 -9.30 3.25 20.71
C VAL A 144 -8.91 4.16 21.88
N ALA A 145 -7.63 4.45 22.04
CA ALA A 145 -7.11 5.23 23.16
C ALA A 145 -7.66 6.66 23.16
N PHE A 146 -7.74 7.30 22.00
CA PHE A 146 -8.21 8.67 21.89
C PHE A 146 -9.70 8.84 22.24
N PRO A 147 -10.66 8.07 21.70
CA PRO A 147 -12.05 8.07 22.17
C PRO A 147 -12.20 7.79 23.66
N LEU A 148 -11.40 6.88 24.23
CA LEU A 148 -11.40 6.57 25.66
C LEU A 148 -10.82 7.71 26.53
N ALA A 149 -9.90 8.50 26.00
CA ALA A 149 -9.31 9.65 26.69
C ALA A 149 -10.22 10.89 26.67
N MET A 150 -11.20 10.97 25.76
CA MET A 150 -12.08 12.15 25.66
C MET A 150 -12.86 12.51 26.93
N PRO A 151 -13.44 11.56 27.69
CA PRO A 151 -14.09 11.87 28.97
C PRO A 151 -13.12 12.48 29.99
N LEU A 152 -11.90 11.96 30.07
CA LEU A 152 -10.84 12.48 30.94
C LEU A 152 -10.45 13.90 30.52
N LEU A 153 -10.24 14.13 29.23
CA LEU A 153 -9.90 15.45 28.69
C LEU A 153 -11.03 16.47 28.93
N GLY A 154 -12.30 16.03 28.82
CA GLY A 154 -13.46 16.85 29.14
C GLY A 154 -13.60 17.19 30.63
N TRP A 155 -13.14 16.29 31.52
CA TRP A 155 -13.02 16.57 32.96
C TRP A 155 -11.90 17.59 33.25
N LEU A 156 -10.71 17.40 32.66
CA LEU A 156 -9.56 18.27 32.86
C LEU A 156 -9.74 19.70 32.31
N LEU A 157 -10.18 19.83 31.06
CA LEU A 157 -10.30 21.12 30.38
C LEU A 157 -11.65 21.82 30.64
N GLY A 158 -12.62 21.09 31.20
CA GLY A 158 -14.02 21.47 31.21
C GLY A 158 -14.65 21.46 29.81
N ARG A 159 -15.98 21.37 29.75
CA ARG A 159 -16.73 21.25 28.48
C ARG A 159 -16.43 22.39 27.51
N ARG A 160 -16.44 23.64 28.00
CA ARG A 160 -16.17 24.83 27.17
C ARG A 160 -14.73 24.88 26.69
N GLY A 161 -13.77 24.41 27.49
CA GLY A 161 -12.36 24.35 27.11
C GLY A 161 -12.13 23.34 25.99
N LEU A 162 -12.71 22.14 26.13
CA LEU A 162 -12.66 21.10 25.12
C LEU A 162 -13.35 21.50 23.81
N GLU A 163 -14.50 22.18 23.87
CA GLU A 163 -15.16 22.69 22.66
C GLU A 163 -14.32 23.75 21.95
N ARG A 164 -13.66 24.64 22.71
CA ARG A 164 -12.78 25.69 22.18
C ARG A 164 -11.46 25.17 21.62
N SER A 165 -10.98 24.00 22.07
CA SER A 165 -9.77 23.39 21.53
C SER A 165 -9.98 22.88 20.11
N GLY A 166 -11.22 22.62 19.69
CA GLY A 166 -11.55 22.11 18.35
C GLY A 166 -11.18 20.64 18.14
N ILE A 167 -10.74 19.93 19.20
CA ILE A 167 -10.36 18.52 19.18
C ILE A 167 -11.61 17.65 19.06
N VAL A 168 -11.58 16.68 18.14
CA VAL A 168 -12.70 15.78 17.87
C VAL A 168 -12.19 14.35 17.71
N ALA A 169 -12.57 13.45 18.60
CA ALA A 169 -12.22 12.03 18.47
C ALA A 169 -13.15 11.29 17.49
N PRO A 170 -12.69 10.19 16.86
CA PRO A 170 -13.55 9.38 16.03
C PRO A 170 -14.71 8.79 16.86
N PRO A 171 -15.83 8.40 16.23
CA PRO A 171 -16.96 7.80 16.93
C PRO A 171 -16.54 6.54 17.70
N TRP A 172 -16.81 6.49 19.00
CA TRP A 172 -16.46 5.35 19.86
C TRP A 172 -17.14 4.04 19.40
N GLN A 173 -18.25 4.13 18.67
CA GLN A 173 -18.91 2.96 18.07
C GLN A 173 -18.07 2.26 17.00
N LEU A 174 -17.01 2.89 16.49
CA LEU A 174 -16.04 2.27 15.57
C LEU A 174 -14.92 1.53 16.31
N MET A 175 -14.79 1.67 17.64
CA MET A 175 -13.75 1.01 18.42
C MET A 175 -13.67 -0.50 18.18
N PRO A 176 -14.79 -1.28 18.10
CA PRO A 176 -14.69 -2.72 17.83
C PRO A 176 -14.02 -3.02 16.48
N SER A 177 -14.28 -2.20 15.45
CA SER A 177 -13.65 -2.34 14.14
C SER A 177 -12.16 -1.96 14.16
N PHE A 178 -11.78 -0.92 14.91
CA PHE A 178 -10.36 -0.59 15.10
C PHE A 178 -9.63 -1.70 15.85
N VAL A 179 -10.24 -2.28 16.89
CA VAL A 179 -9.69 -3.44 17.61
C VAL A 179 -9.59 -4.66 16.69
N ALA A 180 -10.60 -4.94 15.88
CA ALA A 180 -10.57 -6.03 14.90
C ALA A 180 -9.46 -5.83 13.86
N THR A 181 -9.30 -4.62 13.34
CA THR A 181 -8.23 -4.24 12.38
C THR A 181 -6.85 -4.41 13.03
N TRP A 182 -6.67 -3.99 14.27
CA TRP A 182 -5.43 -4.20 15.01
C TRP A 182 -5.15 -5.68 15.26
N ALA A 183 -6.16 -6.44 15.72
CA ALA A 183 -6.03 -7.87 15.99
C ALA A 183 -5.68 -8.63 14.71
N TYR A 184 -6.31 -8.26 13.59
CA TYR A 184 -6.01 -8.80 12.27
C TYR A 184 -4.54 -8.60 11.90
N TYR A 185 -4.04 -7.36 12.01
CA TYR A 185 -2.64 -7.04 11.72
C TYR A 185 -1.65 -7.68 12.71
N HIS A 186 -2.06 -7.87 13.96
CA HIS A 186 -1.23 -8.51 14.98
C HIS A 186 -1.15 -10.02 14.76
N ILE A 187 -2.26 -10.68 14.46
CA ILE A 187 -2.34 -12.13 14.25
C ILE A 187 -1.70 -12.52 12.93
N GLY A 188 -2.04 -11.85 11.83
CA GLY A 188 -1.54 -12.19 10.50
C GLY A 188 -0.04 -11.98 10.32
N TYR A 189 0.61 -11.21 11.21
CA TYR A 189 2.04 -10.95 11.16
C TYR A 189 2.86 -11.78 12.17
N ASN A 190 2.24 -12.41 13.17
CA ASN A 190 2.99 -13.28 14.07
C ASN A 190 3.17 -14.64 13.40
N ASP A 191 4.35 -14.84 12.80
CA ASP A 191 4.79 -16.07 12.10
C ASP A 191 4.53 -17.36 12.90
N ASP A 192 4.47 -17.29 14.23
CA ASP A 192 4.24 -18.42 15.13
C ASP A 192 2.77 -18.84 15.30
N LEU A 193 1.80 -17.98 14.93
CA LEU A 193 0.38 -18.21 15.17
C LEU A 193 -0.40 -18.54 13.89
N VAL A 194 -0.19 -17.74 12.83
CA VAL A 194 -0.83 -17.90 11.53
C VAL A 194 0.12 -17.30 10.48
N ASP A 195 0.64 -18.13 9.58
CA ASP A 195 1.39 -17.66 8.41
C ASP A 195 0.40 -17.04 7.40
N TRP A 196 0.03 -15.77 7.64
CA TRP A 196 -0.85 -15.02 6.74
C TRP A 196 -0.06 -13.91 6.04
N SER A 197 0.62 -14.33 4.98
CA SER A 197 1.38 -13.46 4.10
C SER A 197 0.48 -12.37 3.48
N TYR A 198 0.98 -11.12 3.43
CA TYR A 198 0.34 -9.96 2.79
C TYR A 198 -0.99 -9.47 3.42
N SER A 199 -1.22 -9.74 4.70
CA SER A 199 -2.35 -9.16 5.45
C SER A 199 -2.30 -7.62 5.62
N GLY A 200 -1.16 -6.98 5.31
CA GLY A 200 -0.96 -5.52 5.43
C GLY A 200 -1.91 -4.68 4.56
N GLU A 201 -2.00 -5.01 3.27
CA GLU A 201 -2.83 -4.28 2.29
C GLU A 201 -4.31 -4.22 2.72
N TRP A 202 -4.81 -5.35 3.22
CA TRP A 202 -6.18 -5.45 3.75
C TRP A 202 -6.39 -4.58 5.00
N VAL A 203 -5.39 -4.52 5.88
CA VAL A 203 -5.41 -3.67 7.09
C VAL A 203 -5.44 -2.19 6.71
N GLU A 204 -4.65 -1.79 5.72
CA GLU A 204 -4.55 -0.41 5.26
C GLU A 204 -5.86 0.04 4.59
N MET A 205 -6.48 -0.83 3.78
CA MET A 205 -7.84 -0.63 3.26
C MET A 205 -8.86 -0.47 4.39
N MET A 206 -8.88 -1.41 5.36
CA MET A 206 -9.81 -1.36 6.50
C MET A 206 -9.64 -0.06 7.30
N LEU A 207 -8.39 0.37 7.51
CA LEU A 207 -8.07 1.62 8.18
C LEU A 207 -8.57 2.82 7.39
N GLY A 208 -8.34 2.88 6.08
CA GLY A 208 -8.85 3.94 5.21
C GLY A 208 -10.36 4.08 5.28
N LEU A 209 -11.09 2.95 5.22
CA LEU A 209 -12.55 2.95 5.36
C LEU A 209 -13.03 3.41 6.74
N LEU A 210 -12.30 3.07 7.81
CA LEU A 210 -12.60 3.56 9.16
C LEU A 210 -12.43 5.08 9.29
N PHE A 211 -11.37 5.64 8.70
CA PHE A 211 -11.17 7.09 8.61
C PHE A 211 -12.28 7.74 7.78
N LEU A 212 -12.68 7.13 6.67
CA LEU A 212 -13.77 7.63 5.82
C LEU A 212 -15.11 7.68 6.56
N ILE A 213 -15.48 6.61 7.28
CA ILE A 213 -16.72 6.56 8.05
C ILE A 213 -16.70 7.59 9.18
N ALA A 214 -15.55 7.76 9.85
CA ALA A 214 -15.37 8.82 10.85
C ALA A 214 -15.52 10.21 10.23
N ALA A 215 -14.90 10.46 9.07
CA ALA A 215 -15.00 11.73 8.34
C ALA A 215 -16.46 12.07 8.01
N VAL A 216 -17.20 11.12 7.42
CA VAL A 216 -18.62 11.28 7.07
C VAL A 216 -19.45 11.62 8.31
N THR A 217 -19.18 10.95 9.44
CA THR A 217 -19.87 11.19 10.70
C THR A 217 -19.65 12.61 11.19
N HIS A 218 -18.40 13.07 11.25
CA HIS A 218 -18.07 14.43 11.68
C HIS A 218 -18.66 15.49 10.76
N ALA A 219 -18.56 15.27 9.45
CA ALA A 219 -19.09 16.20 8.47
C ALA A 219 -20.62 16.35 8.63
N ARG A 220 -21.34 15.24 8.83
CA ARG A 220 -22.77 15.24 9.10
C ARG A 220 -23.12 15.90 10.43
N ASP A 221 -22.37 15.63 11.49
CA ASP A 221 -22.59 16.23 12.80
C ASP A 221 -22.45 17.75 12.78
N PHE A 222 -21.39 18.29 12.17
CA PHE A 222 -21.20 19.74 12.10
C PHE A 222 -22.18 20.42 11.16
N ARG A 223 -22.53 19.79 10.04
CA ARG A 223 -23.59 20.30 9.15
C ARG A 223 -24.94 20.35 9.85
N ALA A 224 -25.28 19.32 10.63
CA ALA A 224 -26.52 19.28 11.39
C ALA A 224 -26.54 20.31 12.53
N ARG A 225 -25.40 20.53 13.21
CA ARG A 225 -25.28 21.62 14.20
C ARG A 225 -25.52 22.99 13.56
N LEU A 226 -24.95 23.24 12.37
CA LEU A 226 -25.15 24.48 11.63
C LEU A 226 -26.62 24.68 11.22
N ALA A 227 -27.29 23.60 10.81
CA ALA A 227 -28.69 23.63 10.39
C ALA A 227 -29.71 23.47 11.54
N ALA A 228 -29.25 23.48 12.81
CA ALA A 228 -30.07 23.21 13.99
C ALA A 228 -30.93 21.92 13.87
N THR A 229 -30.44 20.91 13.13
CA THR A 229 -31.20 19.69 12.84
C THR A 229 -31.20 18.75 14.06
N PRO A 230 -32.37 18.28 14.51
CA PRO A 230 -32.48 17.32 15.61
C PRO A 230 -31.67 16.05 15.35
N GLN A 231 -31.11 15.45 16.40
CA GLN A 231 -30.30 14.24 16.27
C GLN A 231 -31.11 13.05 15.73
N ALA A 232 -32.39 12.96 16.09
CA ALA A 232 -33.28 11.86 15.69
C ALA A 232 -33.52 11.77 14.17
N THR A 233 -33.29 12.84 13.41
CA THR A 233 -33.51 12.89 11.96
C THR A 233 -32.21 12.77 11.15
N ARG A 234 -31.07 12.58 11.82
CA ARG A 234 -29.77 12.43 11.16
C ARG A 234 -29.60 11.00 10.65
N SER A 235 -29.46 10.85 9.33
CA SER A 235 -29.04 9.59 8.72
C SER A 235 -27.56 9.66 8.33
N TYR A 236 -26.79 8.69 8.83
CA TYR A 236 -25.37 8.51 8.52
C TYR A 236 -25.12 7.30 7.60
N LEU A 237 -26.05 6.34 7.55
CA LEU A 237 -25.88 5.09 6.80
C LEU A 237 -25.76 5.34 5.30
N VAL A 238 -26.71 6.07 4.72
CA VAL A 238 -26.74 6.36 3.27
C VAL A 238 -25.47 7.08 2.79
N PRO A 239 -25.02 8.20 3.42
CA PRO A 239 -23.79 8.85 2.97
C PRO A 239 -22.54 7.99 3.20
N ALA A 240 -22.47 7.21 4.29
CA ALA A 240 -21.34 6.32 4.52
C ALA A 240 -21.29 5.22 3.46
N ALA A 241 -22.41 4.56 3.18
CA ALA A 241 -22.53 3.55 2.14
C ALA A 241 -22.22 4.12 0.75
N ALA A 242 -22.70 5.31 0.43
CA ALA A 242 -22.40 5.98 -0.83
C ALA A 242 -20.89 6.31 -0.97
N ALA A 243 -20.25 6.73 0.11
CA ALA A 243 -18.81 7.01 0.10
C ALA A 243 -17.98 5.72 -0.04
N VAL A 244 -18.34 4.65 0.66
CA VAL A 244 -17.69 3.33 0.50
C VAL A 244 -17.89 2.78 -0.92
N LEU A 245 -19.10 2.90 -1.47
CA LEU A 245 -19.37 2.49 -2.85
C LEU A 245 -18.54 3.30 -3.85
N LEU A 246 -18.40 4.61 -3.64
CA LEU A 246 -17.54 5.45 -4.47
C LEU A 246 -16.09 4.94 -4.45
N VAL A 247 -15.54 4.61 -3.28
CA VAL A 247 -14.18 4.03 -3.16
C VAL A 247 -14.06 2.74 -3.97
N VAL A 248 -15.01 1.81 -3.82
CA VAL A 248 -14.99 0.52 -4.55
C VAL A 248 -15.05 0.73 -6.06
N VAL A 249 -15.90 1.65 -6.54
CA VAL A 249 -16.02 1.97 -7.97
C VAL A 249 -14.73 2.59 -8.50
N LEU A 250 -14.17 3.58 -7.80
CA LEU A 250 -12.94 4.25 -8.23
C LEU A 250 -11.73 3.29 -8.22
N ALA A 251 -11.63 2.43 -7.19
CA ALA A 251 -10.58 1.43 -7.11
C ALA A 251 -10.68 0.42 -8.26
N GLY A 252 -11.89 -0.09 -8.54
CA GLY A 252 -12.13 -1.02 -9.65
C GLY A 252 -11.82 -0.39 -11.01
N VAL A 253 -12.26 0.85 -11.25
CA VAL A 253 -11.98 1.58 -12.49
C VAL A 253 -10.47 1.79 -12.66
N ASN A 254 -9.77 2.29 -11.64
CA ASN A 254 -8.32 2.50 -11.72
C ASN A 254 -7.56 1.20 -11.97
N THR A 255 -7.94 0.11 -11.29
CA THR A 255 -7.32 -1.20 -11.50
C THR A 255 -7.44 -1.65 -12.96
N VAL A 256 -8.62 -1.52 -13.55
CA VAL A 256 -8.86 -1.90 -14.95
C VAL A 256 -8.05 -1.02 -15.90
N LEU A 257 -8.07 0.30 -15.72
CA LEU A 257 -7.34 1.24 -16.57
C LEU A 257 -5.83 1.00 -16.52
N TRP A 258 -5.26 0.80 -15.32
CA TRP A 258 -3.83 0.57 -15.14
C TRP A 258 -3.35 -0.75 -15.73
N ARG A 259 -4.16 -1.81 -15.61
CA ARG A 259 -3.86 -3.08 -16.29
C ARG A 259 -3.83 -2.91 -17.81
N MET A 260 -4.75 -2.13 -18.38
CA MET A 260 -4.80 -1.86 -19.82
C MET A 260 -3.59 -1.04 -20.31
N GLU A 261 -3.19 -0.02 -19.55
CA GLU A 261 -2.06 0.83 -19.90
C GLU A 261 -0.74 0.05 -19.90
N ARG A 262 -0.49 -0.77 -18.87
CA ARG A 262 0.76 -1.55 -18.77
C ARG A 262 0.90 -2.61 -19.85
N ALA A 263 -0.19 -3.28 -20.22
CA ALA A 263 -0.18 -4.35 -21.22
C ALA A 263 0.12 -3.88 -22.66
N ALA A 264 0.13 -2.58 -22.92
CA ALA A 264 0.04 -2.04 -24.28
C ALA A 264 1.37 -1.62 -24.94
N SER A 265 2.55 -1.84 -24.32
CA SER A 265 3.84 -1.36 -24.88
C SER A 265 4.77 -2.49 -25.40
N PRO A 266 4.67 -2.88 -26.68
CA PRO A 266 5.64 -3.78 -27.33
C PRO A 266 7.08 -3.26 -27.25
N ALA A 267 7.29 -1.94 -27.33
CA ALA A 267 8.61 -1.33 -27.23
C ALA A 267 9.24 -1.52 -25.84
N ALA A 268 8.44 -1.43 -24.76
CA ALA A 268 8.92 -1.71 -23.41
C ALA A 268 9.31 -3.19 -23.24
N LEU A 269 8.54 -4.11 -23.84
CA LEU A 269 8.88 -5.54 -23.82
C LEU A 269 10.20 -5.85 -24.56
N GLU A 270 10.41 -5.24 -25.72
CA GLU A 270 11.64 -5.40 -26.50
C GLU A 270 12.85 -4.79 -25.77
N ALA A 271 12.69 -3.59 -25.20
CA ALA A 271 13.69 -2.97 -24.36
C ALA A 271 14.04 -3.86 -23.15
N ALA A 272 13.04 -4.35 -22.42
CA ALA A 272 13.27 -5.21 -21.26
C ALA A 272 13.99 -6.51 -21.61
N ARG A 273 13.70 -7.13 -22.77
CA ARG A 273 14.41 -8.32 -23.26
C ARG A 273 15.88 -8.02 -23.52
N THR A 274 16.14 -6.94 -24.27
CA THR A 274 17.50 -6.49 -24.59
C THR A 274 18.31 -6.18 -23.32
N GLU A 275 17.69 -5.47 -22.38
CA GLU A 275 18.26 -5.09 -21.10
C GLU A 275 18.61 -6.32 -20.24
N VAL A 276 17.69 -7.28 -20.11
CA VAL A 276 17.92 -8.49 -19.32
C VAL A 276 18.95 -9.43 -19.95
N GLU A 277 19.00 -9.52 -21.28
CA GLU A 277 20.05 -10.25 -22.00
C GLU A 277 21.43 -9.64 -21.76
N ALA A 278 21.55 -8.31 -21.82
CA ALA A 278 22.79 -7.61 -21.50
C ALA A 278 23.22 -7.85 -20.05
N LEU A 279 22.29 -7.80 -19.10
CA LEU A 279 22.53 -8.15 -17.71
C LEU A 279 23.01 -9.60 -17.56
N ALA A 280 22.36 -10.55 -18.23
CA ALA A 280 22.77 -11.96 -18.16
C ALA A 280 24.16 -12.17 -18.75
N GLN A 281 24.49 -11.47 -19.84
CA GLN A 281 25.82 -11.50 -20.47
C GLN A 281 26.91 -11.07 -19.49
N ASP A 282 26.67 -10.06 -18.67
CA ASP A 282 27.66 -9.60 -17.68
C ASP A 282 28.02 -10.66 -16.64
N PHE A 283 27.08 -11.54 -16.28
CA PHE A 283 27.38 -12.69 -15.42
C PHE A 283 28.09 -13.82 -16.17
N VAL A 284 27.76 -14.02 -17.45
CA VAL A 284 28.42 -15.02 -18.32
C VAL A 284 29.88 -14.64 -18.56
N ASP A 285 30.16 -13.35 -18.77
CA ASP A 285 31.49 -12.79 -18.97
C ASP A 285 32.32 -12.72 -17.68
N GLY A 286 31.72 -13.07 -16.54
CA GLY A 286 32.38 -13.09 -15.24
C GLY A 286 32.56 -11.72 -14.60
N ARG A 287 31.85 -10.69 -15.07
CA ARG A 287 31.82 -9.36 -14.43
C ARG A 287 31.08 -9.38 -13.09
N ALA A 288 30.14 -10.32 -12.92
CA ALA A 288 29.43 -10.56 -11.68
C ALA A 288 29.20 -12.06 -11.42
N HIS A 289 29.04 -12.40 -10.14
CA HIS A 289 28.89 -13.77 -9.66
C HIS A 289 27.72 -13.90 -8.69
N SER A 290 26.77 -14.75 -9.04
CA SER A 290 25.63 -15.05 -8.17
C SER A 290 26.04 -15.87 -6.94
N ARG A 291 25.30 -15.70 -5.83
CA ARG A 291 25.43 -16.51 -4.62
C ARG A 291 24.27 -17.46 -4.44
N CYS A 292 24.55 -18.63 -3.89
CA CYS A 292 23.53 -19.67 -3.70
C CYS A 292 22.34 -19.20 -2.84
N ASN A 293 21.12 -19.50 -3.28
CA ASN A 293 19.87 -19.14 -2.57
C ASN A 293 19.63 -17.63 -2.44
N THR A 294 20.02 -16.86 -3.45
CA THR A 294 19.79 -15.42 -3.50
C THR A 294 18.49 -15.10 -4.23
N HIS A 295 17.69 -14.20 -3.67
CA HIS A 295 16.60 -13.54 -4.39
C HIS A 295 16.54 -12.10 -3.94
N ARG A 296 17.00 -11.18 -4.78
CA ARG A 296 17.15 -9.77 -4.45
C ARG A 296 16.97 -8.91 -5.69
N ARG A 297 16.59 -7.65 -5.47
CA ARG A 297 16.74 -6.58 -6.45
C ARG A 297 18.21 -6.43 -6.81
N LEU A 298 18.50 -6.12 -8.07
CA LEU A 298 19.84 -6.17 -8.61
C LEU A 298 20.74 -5.09 -8.00
N TYR A 299 20.23 -3.86 -7.83
CA TYR A 299 20.96 -2.80 -7.15
C TYR A 299 21.38 -3.21 -5.73
N THR A 300 20.44 -3.69 -4.91
CA THR A 300 20.74 -4.20 -3.56
C THR A 300 21.70 -5.39 -3.57
N PHE A 301 21.66 -6.23 -4.61
CA PHE A 301 22.58 -7.35 -4.77
C PHE A 301 24.00 -6.86 -5.04
N VAL A 302 24.18 -5.85 -5.90
CA VAL A 302 25.47 -5.24 -6.21
C VAL A 302 26.10 -4.65 -4.96
N GLU A 303 25.40 -3.74 -4.29
CA GLU A 303 25.87 -3.07 -3.07
C GLU A 303 26.21 -4.07 -1.95
N ARG A 304 25.38 -5.10 -1.76
CA ARG A 304 25.55 -6.05 -0.66
C ARG A 304 26.69 -7.03 -0.88
N TYR A 305 26.99 -7.37 -2.13
CA TYR A 305 27.93 -8.44 -2.46
C TYR A 305 29.13 -7.98 -3.29
N ASP A 306 29.32 -6.68 -3.44
CA ASP A 306 30.49 -6.08 -4.09
C ASP A 306 30.61 -6.58 -5.54
N GLN A 307 29.60 -6.24 -6.36
CA GLN A 307 29.47 -6.71 -7.76
C GLN A 307 29.55 -5.54 -8.75
N ASP A 308 30.48 -4.63 -8.51
CA ASP A 308 30.64 -3.36 -9.22
C ASP A 308 30.88 -3.53 -10.73
N GLY A 309 31.32 -4.70 -11.16
CA GLY A 309 31.47 -5.04 -12.58
C GLY A 309 30.18 -4.89 -13.40
N LEU A 310 29.01 -4.87 -12.78
CA LEU A 310 27.74 -4.57 -13.45
C LEU A 310 27.57 -3.10 -13.83
N PHE A 311 28.24 -2.16 -13.15
CA PHE A 311 28.22 -0.74 -13.50
C PHE A 311 29.07 -0.41 -14.73
N GLU A 312 29.94 -1.33 -15.16
CA GLU A 312 30.82 -1.18 -16.32
C GLU A 312 30.53 -2.23 -17.41
N GLY A 313 29.41 -2.95 -17.26
CA GLY A 313 29.04 -4.08 -18.10
C GLY A 313 28.33 -3.70 -19.39
N SER A 314 27.90 -4.73 -20.10
CA SER A 314 27.05 -4.70 -21.30
C SER A 314 25.75 -3.96 -21.04
N PHE A 315 25.17 -4.11 -19.83
CA PHE A 315 23.97 -3.37 -19.44
C PHE A 315 24.26 -1.87 -19.28
N ALA A 316 25.33 -1.50 -18.59
CA ALA A 316 25.72 -0.10 -18.46
C ALA A 316 26.01 0.56 -19.82
N ALA A 317 26.61 -0.18 -20.76
CA ALA A 317 26.83 0.26 -22.14
C ALA A 317 25.53 0.45 -22.97
N LEU A 318 24.35 0.13 -22.43
CA LEU A 318 23.08 0.53 -23.04
C LEU A 318 22.79 2.02 -22.85
N ALA A 319 23.41 2.70 -21.87
CA ALA A 319 23.28 4.13 -21.69
C ALA A 319 23.71 4.91 -22.96
N ASP A 320 24.81 4.49 -23.58
CA ASP A 320 25.30 5.02 -24.86
C ASP A 320 24.33 4.80 -26.03
N ARG A 321 23.36 3.89 -25.86
CA ARG A 321 22.32 3.52 -26.84
C ARG A 321 20.95 4.10 -26.49
N GLY A 322 20.88 5.04 -25.55
CA GLY A 322 19.66 5.77 -25.21
C GLY A 322 18.89 5.23 -24.00
N LEU A 323 19.43 4.27 -23.26
CA LEU A 323 18.90 3.92 -21.93
C LEU A 323 19.13 5.11 -20.97
N PRO A 324 18.10 5.62 -20.26
CA PRO A 324 18.30 6.70 -19.30
C PRO A 324 19.35 6.33 -18.24
N GLU A 325 20.27 7.24 -17.95
CA GLU A 325 21.41 7.01 -17.07
C GLU A 325 20.99 6.55 -15.67
N GLU A 326 19.93 7.13 -15.10
CA GLU A 326 19.37 6.71 -13.81
C GLU A 326 18.83 5.28 -13.85
N ARG A 327 18.16 4.87 -14.94
CA ARG A 327 17.68 3.48 -15.09
C ARG A 327 18.84 2.49 -15.21
N ALA A 328 19.91 2.87 -15.92
CA ALA A 328 21.11 2.08 -16.05
C ALA A 328 21.83 1.94 -14.69
N ARG A 329 22.01 3.04 -13.96
CA ARG A 329 22.72 3.08 -12.67
C ARG A 329 21.98 2.32 -11.57
N TYR A 330 20.65 2.36 -11.55
CA TYR A 330 19.85 1.76 -10.49
C TYR A 330 19.14 0.46 -10.90
N PHE A 331 19.45 -0.07 -12.10
CA PHE A 331 18.90 -1.30 -12.66
C PHE A 331 17.36 -1.32 -12.67
N ILE A 332 16.77 -0.26 -13.23
CA ILE A 332 15.33 -0.06 -13.31
C ILE A 332 14.81 -0.44 -14.70
N ASP A 333 13.81 -1.31 -14.72
CA ASP A 333 13.14 -1.81 -15.92
C ASP A 333 12.26 -0.73 -16.60
N PRO A 334 11.73 -1.01 -17.80
CA PRO A 334 10.92 -0.04 -18.53
C PRO A 334 9.62 0.39 -17.84
N TRP A 335 9.14 -0.36 -16.85
CA TRP A 335 7.92 -0.06 -16.09
C TRP A 335 8.22 0.60 -14.73
N GLY A 336 9.46 1.05 -14.52
CA GLY A 336 9.87 1.73 -13.30
C GLY A 336 10.01 0.78 -12.11
N SER A 337 10.17 -0.52 -12.35
CA SER A 337 10.43 -1.51 -11.30
C SER A 337 11.88 -1.97 -11.33
N PRO A 338 12.45 -2.40 -10.21
CA PRO A 338 13.82 -2.89 -10.18
C PRO A 338 13.95 -4.27 -10.84
N TYR A 339 15.03 -4.48 -11.58
CA TYR A 339 15.44 -5.82 -12.00
C TYR A 339 15.80 -6.70 -10.80
N TRP A 340 15.60 -8.00 -10.94
CA TRP A 340 15.84 -9.00 -9.89
C TRP A 340 16.82 -10.07 -10.34
N ILE A 341 17.61 -10.56 -9.40
CA ILE A 341 18.38 -11.80 -9.55
C ILE A 341 17.78 -12.91 -8.67
N ARG A 342 17.63 -14.09 -9.26
CA ARG A 342 17.25 -15.32 -8.56
C ARG A 342 18.33 -16.37 -8.78
N ASP A 343 18.90 -16.87 -7.69
CA ASP A 343 19.78 -18.03 -7.67
C ASP A 343 19.23 -19.06 -6.67
N ARG A 344 18.98 -20.28 -7.15
CA ARG A 344 18.54 -21.39 -6.31
C ARG A 344 19.44 -22.60 -6.51
N CYS A 345 20.02 -23.10 -5.43
CA CYS A 345 20.72 -24.38 -5.44
C CYS A 345 19.97 -25.43 -4.62
N SER A 346 19.82 -26.61 -5.21
CA SER A 346 19.33 -27.80 -4.56
C SER A 346 20.48 -28.78 -4.40
N LYS A 347 20.97 -28.95 -3.16
CA LYS A 347 22.01 -29.94 -2.83
C LYS A 347 21.55 -31.37 -3.12
N SER A 348 20.27 -31.67 -2.86
CA SER A 348 19.71 -33.02 -3.06
C SER A 348 19.54 -33.41 -4.53
N ARG A 349 19.36 -32.43 -5.42
CA ARG A 349 19.18 -32.67 -6.87
C ARG A 349 20.39 -32.28 -7.72
N GLY A 350 21.50 -31.85 -7.10
CA GLY A 350 22.69 -31.34 -7.81
C GLY A 350 22.40 -30.17 -8.75
N ARG A 351 21.28 -29.46 -8.57
CA ARG A 351 20.76 -28.48 -9.53
C ARG A 351 20.98 -27.06 -9.00
N ARG A 352 21.58 -26.20 -9.82
CA ARG A 352 21.68 -24.76 -9.56
C ARG A 352 21.12 -24.01 -10.75
N ILE A 353 20.18 -23.10 -10.48
CA ILE A 353 19.61 -22.21 -11.49
C ILE A 353 19.85 -20.78 -11.07
N THR A 354 20.29 -19.98 -12.04
CA THR A 354 20.43 -18.53 -11.91
C THR A 354 19.74 -17.86 -13.09
N PHE A 355 18.83 -16.94 -12.81
CA PHE A 355 18.25 -16.07 -13.83
C PHE A 355 18.09 -14.64 -13.30
N ILE A 356 18.10 -13.70 -14.23
CA ILE A 356 17.84 -12.28 -14.01
C ILE A 356 16.54 -11.98 -14.72
N TYR A 357 15.67 -11.17 -14.11
CA TYR A 357 14.35 -10.91 -14.64
C TYR A 357 13.74 -9.61 -14.12
N SER A 358 12.78 -9.09 -14.88
CA SER A 358 11.79 -8.10 -14.49
C SER A 358 10.44 -8.79 -14.27
N PHE A 359 9.59 -8.20 -13.42
CA PHE A 359 8.20 -8.66 -13.21
C PHE A 359 7.28 -8.29 -14.39
N GLY A 360 7.83 -7.73 -15.46
CA GLY A 360 7.09 -7.46 -16.68
C GLY A 360 5.98 -6.40 -16.51
N PRO A 361 5.09 -6.33 -17.50
CA PRO A 361 3.98 -5.37 -17.51
C PRO A 361 3.03 -5.50 -16.32
N ASN A 362 2.71 -6.72 -15.87
CA ASN A 362 1.75 -6.89 -14.79
C ASN A 362 2.34 -6.54 -13.41
N ARG A 363 3.66 -6.35 -13.30
CA ARG A 363 4.43 -6.04 -12.08
C ARG A 363 4.19 -7.04 -10.94
N ARG A 364 3.68 -8.22 -11.27
CA ARG A 364 3.44 -9.32 -10.35
C ARG A 364 4.61 -10.28 -10.48
N ARG A 365 5.03 -10.83 -9.35
CA ARG A 365 6.01 -11.91 -9.38
C ARG A 365 5.36 -13.21 -9.84
N ASP A 366 5.44 -13.50 -11.13
CA ASP A 366 4.99 -14.78 -11.69
C ASP A 366 6.05 -15.88 -11.59
N SER A 367 7.33 -15.51 -11.67
CA SER A 367 8.44 -16.47 -11.66
C SER A 367 8.54 -17.28 -10.37
N SER A 368 8.70 -18.60 -10.56
CA SER A 368 8.89 -19.57 -9.49
C SER A 368 10.33 -19.53 -8.95
N ARG A 369 10.71 -20.55 -8.16
CA ARG A 369 12.09 -20.67 -7.67
C ARG A 369 13.07 -21.12 -8.75
N TYR A 370 12.59 -21.65 -9.87
CA TYR A 370 13.39 -22.32 -10.90
C TYR A 370 13.02 -21.92 -12.33
N GLU A 371 11.91 -21.20 -12.51
CA GLU A 371 11.36 -20.89 -13.83
C GLU A 371 10.89 -19.44 -13.88
N ILE A 372 11.10 -18.84 -15.04
CA ILE A 372 10.45 -17.59 -15.45
C ILE A 372 9.07 -17.96 -16.01
N LEU A 373 8.01 -17.35 -15.48
CA LEU A 373 6.62 -17.68 -15.79
C LEU A 373 5.81 -16.40 -16.03
N GLY A 374 4.58 -16.55 -16.54
CA GLY A 374 3.66 -15.43 -16.73
C GLY A 374 4.16 -14.47 -17.81
N ASP A 375 4.13 -13.17 -17.53
CA ASP A 375 4.68 -12.11 -18.39
C ASP A 375 6.02 -11.55 -17.88
N ASP A 376 6.62 -12.18 -16.85
CA ASP A 376 7.98 -11.87 -16.40
C ASP A 376 8.96 -11.98 -17.58
N VAL A 377 9.83 -10.98 -17.72
CA VAL A 377 10.85 -10.94 -18.77
C VAL A 377 12.19 -11.28 -18.16
N GLY A 378 12.78 -12.40 -18.55
CA GLY A 378 13.95 -12.95 -17.88
C GLY A 378 14.94 -13.65 -18.82
N ALA A 379 16.20 -13.76 -18.39
CA ALA A 379 17.24 -14.55 -19.04
C ALA A 379 17.97 -15.44 -18.02
N TYR A 380 18.23 -16.69 -18.41
CA TYR A 380 19.00 -17.63 -17.60
C TYR A 380 20.49 -17.39 -17.76
N VAL A 381 21.17 -17.19 -16.65
CA VAL A 381 22.63 -17.11 -16.55
C VAL A 381 23.23 -18.51 -16.38
N ARG A 382 22.55 -19.37 -15.61
CA ARG A 382 23.03 -20.71 -15.30
C ARG A 382 21.89 -21.71 -15.18
N GLY A 383 22.09 -22.87 -15.79
CA GLY A 383 21.09 -23.94 -15.83
C GLY A 383 19.99 -23.64 -16.84
N ALA A 384 19.24 -24.68 -17.22
CA ALA A 384 18.11 -24.58 -18.12
C ALA A 384 16.79 -24.74 -17.35
N PRO A 385 15.65 -24.24 -17.88
CA PRO A 385 14.34 -24.53 -17.31
C PRO A 385 14.11 -26.05 -17.22
N PRO A 386 13.34 -26.55 -16.23
CA PRO A 386 13.10 -27.99 -16.06
C PRO A 386 12.64 -28.71 -17.33
N HIS A 387 11.94 -28.02 -18.23
CA HIS A 387 11.38 -28.57 -19.46
C HIS A 387 12.33 -28.54 -20.68
N ALA A 388 13.47 -27.86 -20.59
CA ALA A 388 14.46 -27.80 -21.67
C ALA A 388 15.46 -28.97 -21.68
N ALA A 389 15.38 -29.88 -20.70
CA ALA A 389 16.28 -31.04 -20.58
C ALA A 389 15.74 -32.31 -21.27
N THR A 390 14.68 -32.20 -22.07
CA THR A 390 14.00 -33.32 -22.74
C THR A 390 13.83 -33.14 -24.26
N GLU A 391 14.64 -32.29 -24.90
CA GLU A 391 14.79 -32.28 -26.37
C GLU A 391 16.17 -32.76 -26.79
#